data_AF-A0AAU3CYN9-F1
#
_entry.id   AF-A0AAU3CYN9-F1
#
_cell.length_a   1.000
_cell.length_b   1.000
_cell.length_c   1.000
_cell.angle_alpha   90.00
_cell.angle_beta   90.00
_cell.angle_gamma   90.00
#
_symmetry.space_group_name_H-M   'P 1'
#
loop_
_entity.id
_entity.type
_entity.pdbx_description
1 polymer ?
#
loop_
_entity_poly.entity_id
_entity_poly.type
_entity_poly.pdbx_seq_one_letter_code
_entity_poly.pdbx_strand_id
1 'polypeptide(L)'
;MTASEAAGADVSRTFEHALSRIDQDVARVSTDLQEAHHYIYSRFVQRPEASGWPQFLDESGPPTATGTACVASSLIRMGVKRQDVHLIEATDLLCSEQCADGGWSKPGFADHLSLTLVTCLSLHALAALGLFSGHPVVDEGLTWLRRAQNDDGGWGCLACDDLSDVTATAYALRALDMSHASAYPLRQVRERGADWLVRQQNDDGGWGIRHGERSTAAHTAHAVEGMQAAHMPWACAGALDDAREWLLTTLPQAPLVPWIEHYQLPASIAAGLPRRLHSARLRWTHLPAERSLIALLGLGVDVHHPTVRRLVDDLAQRHEKELCWQVPGVPAVSASWAVLEAVNALSRYLEAVEATRWRTVCQVLTANVIPRIAELENAQDELRLRTEILTTPPADEGRPGWATLLSPRVLAMELIAVALGSGLVTALVAASGIDTEALLIAWGAWVVAIPLLVLATRRG
;
A
#
# COMPACT_ATOMS: atom_id res chain seq x y z
N MET A 1 4.54 -20.11 -40.70
CA MET A 1 3.80 -19.69 -39.50
C MET A 1 2.32 -19.98 -39.72
N THR A 2 1.79 -20.95 -39.00
CA THR A 2 0.34 -21.21 -38.97
C THR A 2 -0.37 -20.16 -38.11
N ALA A 3 -1.68 -19.96 -38.30
CA ALA A 3 -2.46 -19.01 -37.50
C ALA A 3 -2.45 -19.35 -35.98
N SER A 4 -2.19 -20.62 -35.64
CA SER A 4 -1.99 -21.09 -34.26
C SER A 4 -0.65 -20.62 -33.67
N GLU A 5 0.44 -20.67 -34.44
CA GLU A 5 1.76 -20.17 -34.01
C GLU A 5 1.76 -18.65 -33.85
N ALA A 6 1.04 -17.93 -34.72
CA ALA A 6 0.90 -16.48 -34.63
C ALA A 6 0.09 -16.05 -33.39
N ALA A 7 -0.97 -16.77 -33.05
CA ALA A 7 -1.80 -16.49 -31.87
C ALA A 7 -1.09 -16.86 -30.55
N GLY A 8 -0.37 -17.99 -30.51
CA GLY A 8 0.44 -18.36 -29.34
C GLY A 8 1.58 -17.38 -29.07
N ALA A 9 2.20 -16.85 -30.13
CA ALA A 9 3.22 -15.81 -30.03
C ALA A 9 2.65 -14.47 -29.51
N ASP A 10 1.39 -14.15 -29.79
CA ASP A 10 0.73 -12.90 -29.35
C ASP A 10 0.39 -12.92 -27.84
N VAL A 11 -0.08 -14.06 -27.34
CA VAL A 11 -0.32 -14.26 -25.90
C VAL A 11 0.99 -14.25 -25.10
N SER A 12 2.03 -14.94 -25.59
CA SER A 12 3.36 -14.93 -24.95
C SER A 12 3.92 -13.51 -24.89
N ARG A 13 3.81 -12.75 -25.98
CA ARG A 13 4.27 -11.35 -26.03
C ARG A 13 3.50 -10.44 -25.10
N THR A 14 2.17 -10.59 -25.02
CA THR A 14 1.33 -9.81 -24.09
C THR A 14 1.68 -10.11 -22.63
N PHE A 15 1.94 -11.39 -22.33
CA PHE A 15 2.40 -11.84 -21.02
C PHE A 15 3.77 -11.28 -20.65
N GLU A 16 4.76 -11.42 -21.54
CA GLU A 16 6.11 -10.88 -21.37
C GLU A 16 6.10 -9.36 -21.18
N HIS A 17 5.26 -8.64 -21.93
CA HIS A 17 5.09 -7.21 -21.73
C HIS A 17 4.48 -6.84 -20.37
N ALA A 18 3.49 -7.61 -19.88
CA ALA A 18 2.88 -7.36 -18.58
C ALA A 18 3.87 -7.62 -17.44
N LEU A 19 4.62 -8.73 -17.50
CA LEU A 19 5.67 -9.03 -16.52
C LEU A 19 6.81 -8.01 -16.58
N SER A 20 7.28 -7.67 -17.78
CA SER A 20 8.35 -6.69 -17.95
C SER A 20 7.96 -5.32 -17.37
N ARG A 21 6.70 -4.91 -17.50
CA ARG A 21 6.19 -3.69 -16.87
C ARG A 21 6.22 -3.75 -15.34
N ILE A 22 5.75 -4.87 -14.76
CA ILE A 22 5.82 -5.08 -13.31
C ILE A 22 7.26 -5.01 -12.83
N ASP A 23 8.18 -5.71 -13.51
CA ASP A 23 9.59 -5.74 -13.14
C ASP A 23 10.24 -4.34 -13.27
N GLN A 24 9.86 -3.55 -14.28
CA GLN A 24 10.30 -2.16 -14.42
C GLN A 24 9.79 -1.27 -13.28
N ASP A 25 8.52 -1.40 -12.90
CA ASP A 25 7.94 -0.63 -11.80
C ASP A 25 8.60 -0.99 -10.47
N VAL A 26 8.81 -2.29 -10.21
CA VAL A 26 9.54 -2.77 -9.03
C VAL A 26 10.97 -2.24 -9.01
N ALA A 27 11.70 -2.33 -10.13
CA ALA A 27 13.09 -1.86 -10.21
C ALA A 27 13.19 -0.34 -9.99
N ARG A 28 12.29 0.43 -10.59
CA ARG A 28 12.24 1.90 -10.44
C ARG A 28 11.99 2.29 -8.98
N VAL A 29 10.90 1.80 -8.39
CA VAL A 29 10.53 2.16 -7.02
C VAL A 29 11.57 1.66 -6.01
N SER A 30 12.15 0.49 -6.22
CA SER A 30 13.24 -0.03 -5.38
C SER A 30 14.48 0.86 -5.43
N THR A 31 14.79 1.41 -6.61
CA THR A 31 15.91 2.35 -6.78
C THR A 31 15.66 3.63 -5.99
N ASP A 32 14.47 4.22 -6.10
CA ASP A 32 14.10 5.44 -5.36
C ASP A 32 14.20 5.21 -3.84
N LEU A 33 13.70 4.07 -3.34
CA LEU A 33 13.81 3.71 -1.93
C LEU A 33 15.26 3.50 -1.48
N GLN A 34 16.11 2.91 -2.33
CA GLN A 34 17.53 2.71 -2.01
C GLN A 34 18.30 4.03 -1.94
N GLU A 35 18.04 4.96 -2.86
CA GLU A 35 18.59 6.32 -2.83
C GLU A 35 18.12 7.06 -1.57
N ALA A 36 16.83 6.98 -1.23
CA ALA A 36 16.27 7.59 -0.04
C ALA A 36 16.87 7.01 1.25
N HIS A 37 17.04 5.68 1.32
CA HIS A 37 17.74 5.01 2.41
C HIS A 37 19.15 5.58 2.60
N HIS A 38 19.95 5.63 1.53
CA HIS A 38 21.32 6.16 1.61
C HIS A 38 21.34 7.59 2.12
N TYR A 39 20.45 8.44 1.58
CA TYR A 39 20.36 9.83 2.00
C TYR A 39 20.00 9.96 3.48
N ILE A 40 18.85 9.44 3.93
CA ILE A 40 18.42 9.66 5.32
C ILE A 40 19.36 9.02 6.33
N TYR A 41 19.94 7.85 6.01
CA TYR A 41 20.91 7.20 6.86
C TYR A 41 22.17 8.06 7.06
N SER A 42 22.63 8.76 6.02
CA SER A 42 23.77 9.68 6.09
C SER A 42 23.52 10.95 6.92
N ARG A 43 22.26 11.26 7.24
CA ARG A 43 21.86 12.45 8.00
C ARG A 43 21.80 12.23 9.51
N PHE A 44 22.31 11.10 9.99
CA PHE A 44 22.39 10.82 11.42
C PHE A 44 23.31 11.84 12.10
N VAL A 45 22.82 12.46 13.18
CA VAL A 45 23.55 13.45 13.96
C VAL A 45 23.93 12.82 15.29
N GLN A 46 25.22 12.58 15.45
CA GLN A 46 25.78 12.06 16.70
C GLN A 46 26.05 13.21 17.69
N ARG A 47 25.52 13.09 18.92
CA ARG A 47 25.78 14.05 20.01
C ARG A 47 25.98 13.31 21.33
N PRO A 48 26.73 13.89 22.29
CA PRO A 48 26.94 13.25 23.59
C PRO A 48 25.67 13.05 24.43
N GLU A 49 24.68 13.93 24.27
CA GLU A 49 23.46 13.94 25.10
C GLU A 49 22.34 13.10 24.47
N ALA A 50 22.07 13.28 23.18
CA ALA A 50 21.08 12.51 22.43
C ALA A 50 21.41 12.54 20.92
N SER A 51 21.54 11.38 20.29
CA SER A 51 21.77 11.26 18.86
C SER A 51 20.48 10.88 18.12
N GLY A 52 20.39 11.24 16.84
CA GLY A 52 19.22 10.90 16.02
C GLY A 52 19.18 11.72 14.73
N TRP A 53 17.98 12.06 14.28
CA TRP A 53 17.80 12.86 13.06
C TRP A 53 17.11 14.20 13.33
N PRO A 54 17.55 15.27 12.64
CA PRO A 54 16.86 16.55 12.69
C PRO A 54 15.51 16.46 11.96
N GLN A 55 14.59 17.35 12.33
CA GLN A 55 13.28 17.45 11.68
C GLN A 55 13.41 17.77 10.18
N PHE A 56 14.37 18.64 9.84
CA PHE A 56 14.76 19.01 8.48
C PHE A 56 16.16 18.44 8.21
N LEU A 57 16.27 17.52 7.25
CA LEU A 57 17.41 16.61 7.13
C LEU A 57 18.68 17.25 6.59
N ASP A 58 18.56 18.40 5.95
CA ASP A 58 19.65 19.19 5.37
C ASP A 58 20.09 20.34 6.27
N GLU A 59 19.38 20.60 7.38
CA GLU A 59 19.77 21.60 8.36
C GLU A 59 20.82 21.08 9.35
N SER A 60 21.79 21.93 9.69
CA SER A 60 22.76 21.69 10.76
C SER A 60 22.13 21.96 12.13
N GLY A 61 21.17 21.13 12.54
CA GLY A 61 20.44 21.21 13.81
C GLY A 61 20.73 20.05 14.77
N PRO A 62 20.30 20.14 16.04
CA PRO A 62 20.23 18.97 16.90
C PRO A 62 19.18 17.99 16.34
N PRO A 63 19.30 16.70 16.67
CA PRO A 63 18.22 15.76 16.40
C PRO A 63 16.97 16.12 17.21
N THR A 64 15.82 15.62 16.76
CA THR A 64 14.51 15.94 17.34
C THR A 64 13.64 14.70 17.37
N ALA A 65 12.65 14.64 18.25
CA ALA A 65 11.69 13.54 18.29
C ALA A 65 10.97 13.37 16.95
N THR A 66 10.54 14.47 16.31
CA THR A 66 9.84 14.40 15.02
C THR A 66 10.75 13.83 13.91
N GLY A 67 11.95 14.38 13.76
CA GLY A 67 12.91 13.91 12.75
C GLY A 67 13.32 12.46 12.96
N THR A 68 13.67 12.13 14.20
CA THR A 68 14.07 10.79 14.61
C THR A 68 12.94 9.78 14.42
N ALA A 69 11.72 10.11 14.83
CA ALA A 69 10.55 9.25 14.64
C ALA A 69 10.29 8.95 13.16
N CYS A 70 10.32 9.98 12.30
CA CYS A 70 10.08 9.83 10.87
C CYS A 70 11.18 8.99 10.19
N VAL A 71 12.45 9.27 10.46
CA VAL A 71 13.56 8.55 9.83
C VAL A 71 13.68 7.13 10.34
N ALA A 72 13.58 6.89 11.66
CA ALA A 72 13.64 5.54 12.23
C ALA A 72 12.52 4.65 11.66
N SER A 73 11.29 5.17 11.59
CA SER A 73 10.16 4.45 10.98
C SER A 73 10.40 4.14 9.50
N SER A 74 11.00 5.09 8.76
CA SER A 74 11.35 4.90 7.34
C SER A 74 12.41 3.83 7.14
N LEU A 75 13.49 3.87 7.92
CA LEU A 75 14.59 2.90 7.85
C LEU A 75 14.08 1.48 8.17
N ILE A 76 13.25 1.33 9.20
CA ILE A 76 12.64 0.03 9.54
C ILE A 76 11.74 -0.45 8.40
N ARG A 77 10.94 0.44 7.79
CA ARG A 77 10.09 0.08 6.65
C ARG A 77 10.91 -0.38 5.43
N MET A 78 12.10 0.19 5.25
CA MET A 78 13.06 -0.21 4.21
C MET A 78 13.94 -1.42 4.61
N GLY A 79 13.65 -2.07 5.74
CA GLY A 79 14.28 -3.33 6.13
C GLY A 79 15.54 -3.19 6.99
N VAL A 80 15.88 -1.98 7.46
CA VAL A 80 16.95 -1.82 8.47
C VAL A 80 16.54 -2.52 9.75
N LYS A 81 17.42 -3.37 10.25
CA LYS A 81 17.16 -4.18 11.45
C LYS A 81 17.18 -3.31 12.69
N ARG A 82 16.27 -3.56 13.63
CA ARG A 82 16.17 -2.84 14.93
C ARG A 82 17.44 -2.85 15.77
N GLN A 83 18.34 -3.81 15.53
CA GLN A 83 19.65 -3.90 16.20
C GLN A 83 20.70 -2.94 15.62
N ASP A 84 20.38 -2.20 14.57
CA ASP A 84 21.23 -1.15 14.04
C ASP A 84 21.52 -0.10 15.12
N VAL A 85 22.79 0.30 15.24
CA VAL A 85 23.25 1.19 16.30
C VAL A 85 22.52 2.54 16.26
N HIS A 86 22.22 3.07 15.07
CA HIS A 86 21.53 4.35 14.95
C HIS A 86 20.06 4.23 15.37
N LEU A 87 19.41 3.07 15.15
CA LEU A 87 18.05 2.82 15.61
C LEU A 87 17.96 2.61 17.13
N ILE A 88 19.00 2.05 17.74
CA ILE A 88 19.11 1.98 19.20
C ILE A 88 19.23 3.40 19.77
N GLU A 89 20.16 4.22 19.26
CA GLU A 89 20.30 5.62 19.70
C GLU A 89 19.03 6.45 19.44
N ALA A 90 18.31 6.18 18.35
CA ALA A 90 17.00 6.77 18.07
C ALA A 90 15.96 6.42 19.14
N THR A 91 15.98 5.19 19.64
CA THR A 91 15.09 4.74 20.72
C THR A 91 15.37 5.53 21.99
N ASP A 92 16.65 5.70 22.34
CA ASP A 92 17.08 6.46 23.52
C ASP A 92 16.66 7.93 23.43
N LEU A 93 16.82 8.56 22.25
CA LEU A 93 16.36 9.93 22.02
C LEU A 93 14.84 10.04 22.20
N LEU A 94 14.05 9.16 21.56
CA LEU A 94 12.59 9.22 21.68
C LEU A 94 12.12 9.02 23.12
N CYS A 95 12.79 8.15 23.89
CA CYS A 95 12.47 7.95 25.30
C CYS A 95 12.83 9.16 26.17
N SER A 96 13.96 9.82 25.89
CA SER A 96 14.45 10.96 26.68
C SER A 96 13.75 12.28 26.35
N GLU A 97 13.22 12.46 25.14
CA GLU A 97 12.49 13.66 24.73
C GLU A 97 10.99 13.63 25.10
N GLN A 98 10.51 12.58 25.79
CA GLN A 98 9.13 12.57 26.28
C GLN A 98 8.91 13.70 27.29
N CYS A 99 7.89 14.52 27.06
CA CYS A 99 7.51 15.61 27.94
C CYS A 99 7.00 15.07 29.29
N ALA A 100 7.05 15.90 30.33
CA ALA A 100 6.63 15.50 31.68
C ALA A 100 5.15 15.12 31.81
N ASP A 101 4.30 15.52 30.85
CA ASP A 101 2.88 15.13 30.79
C ASP A 101 2.65 13.78 30.09
N GLY A 102 3.71 13.17 29.53
CA GLY A 102 3.69 11.91 28.78
C GLY A 102 3.64 12.07 27.27
N GLY A 103 3.39 13.27 26.73
CA GLY A 103 3.37 13.51 25.28
C GLY A 103 4.75 13.81 24.70
N TRP A 104 4.78 14.21 23.42
CA TRP A 104 5.97 14.74 22.76
C TRP A 104 5.66 16.06 22.06
N SER A 105 6.70 16.85 21.80
CA SER A 105 6.56 18.16 21.21
C SER A 105 7.67 18.53 20.23
N LYS A 106 7.59 19.74 19.67
CA LYS A 106 8.63 20.34 18.83
C LYS A 106 9.70 21.02 19.71
N PRO A 107 10.95 21.19 19.22
CA PRO A 107 12.08 21.76 19.98
C PRO A 107 11.87 23.13 20.67
N GLY A 108 10.82 23.87 20.35
CA GLY A 108 10.46 25.13 21.04
C GLY A 108 9.31 25.03 22.05
N PHE A 109 8.65 23.87 22.13
CA PHE A 109 7.43 23.64 22.89
C PHE A 109 7.56 22.52 23.94
N ALA A 110 8.68 21.77 23.96
CA ALA A 110 8.88 20.59 24.81
C ALA A 110 8.62 20.81 26.31
N ASP A 111 8.94 21.99 26.85
CA ASP A 111 8.70 22.31 28.26
C ASP A 111 7.34 22.97 28.54
N HIS A 112 6.47 23.04 27.53
CA HIS A 112 5.29 23.88 27.57
C HIS A 112 4.02 23.22 27.08
N LEU A 113 4.10 22.40 26.03
CA LEU A 113 2.91 21.87 25.36
C LEU A 113 3.26 20.65 24.50
N SER A 114 2.70 19.51 24.84
CA SER A 114 2.71 18.32 23.98
C SER A 114 1.73 18.48 22.80
N LEU A 115 2.11 17.95 21.63
CA LEU A 115 1.34 18.04 20.40
C LEU A 115 0.84 16.66 19.99
N THR A 116 -0.42 16.55 19.58
CA THR A 116 -1.04 15.26 19.23
C THR A 116 -0.27 14.54 18.13
N LEU A 117 0.04 15.25 17.05
CA LEU A 117 0.75 14.66 15.90
C LEU A 117 2.18 14.20 16.26
N VAL A 118 2.91 14.98 17.05
CA VAL A 118 4.28 14.59 17.44
C VAL A 118 4.24 13.39 18.37
N THR A 119 3.29 13.36 19.31
CA THR A 119 3.05 12.21 20.19
C THR A 119 2.72 10.96 19.38
N CYS A 120 1.81 11.06 18.41
CA CYS A 120 1.46 9.94 17.54
C CYS A 120 2.65 9.44 16.71
N LEU A 121 3.45 10.34 16.12
CA LEU A 121 4.65 9.97 15.37
C LEU A 121 5.69 9.27 16.26
N SER A 122 5.93 9.79 17.47
CA SER A 122 6.83 9.16 18.44
C SER A 122 6.34 7.76 18.83
N LEU A 123 5.05 7.59 19.12
CA LEU A 123 4.46 6.28 19.43
C LEU A 123 4.52 5.31 18.25
N HIS A 124 4.30 5.78 17.02
CA HIS A 124 4.49 4.98 15.80
C HIS A 124 5.92 4.50 15.67
N ALA A 125 6.90 5.38 15.87
CA ALA A 125 8.31 5.04 15.78
C ALA A 125 8.74 4.07 16.88
N LEU A 126 8.31 4.29 18.12
CA LEU A 126 8.57 3.38 19.23
C LEU A 126 8.00 1.98 18.95
N ALA A 127 6.77 1.89 18.42
CA ALA A 127 6.18 0.63 17.99
C ALA A 127 6.99 -0.03 16.86
N ALA A 128 7.43 0.75 15.86
CA ALA A 128 8.28 0.25 14.78
C ALA A 128 9.61 -0.30 15.33
N LEU A 129 10.20 0.38 16.32
CA LEU A 129 11.41 0.00 17.06
C LEU A 129 11.19 -1.20 18.01
N GLY A 130 9.95 -1.64 18.20
CA GLY A 130 9.60 -2.83 18.99
C GLY A 130 9.19 -2.55 20.44
N LEU A 131 8.92 -1.29 20.78
CA LEU A 131 8.38 -0.88 22.08
C LEU A 131 6.86 -0.70 21.95
N PHE A 132 6.10 -1.49 22.71
CA PHE A 132 4.64 -1.53 22.68
C PHE A 132 4.06 -1.18 24.06
N SER A 133 2.72 -1.23 24.19
CA SER A 133 2.06 -1.12 25.49
C SER A 133 2.65 -2.13 26.50
N GLY A 134 2.82 -1.68 27.74
CA GLY A 134 3.59 -2.35 28.79
C GLY A 134 4.99 -1.75 28.98
N HIS A 135 5.52 -1.01 28.00
CA HIS A 135 6.73 -0.22 28.18
C HIS A 135 6.39 1.13 28.84
N PRO A 136 7.08 1.58 29.91
CA PRO A 136 6.69 2.78 30.67
C PRO A 136 6.51 4.05 29.82
N VAL A 137 7.45 4.32 28.91
CA VAL A 137 7.38 5.48 28.00
C VAL A 137 6.16 5.40 27.07
N VAL A 138 5.85 4.20 26.56
CA VAL A 138 4.72 4.01 25.65
C VAL A 138 3.41 4.15 26.41
N ASP A 139 3.31 3.57 27.61
CA ASP A 139 2.10 3.64 28.43
C ASP A 139 1.79 5.07 28.91
N GLU A 140 2.81 5.88 29.21
CA GLU A 140 2.61 7.32 29.50
C GLU A 140 2.13 8.08 28.26
N GLY A 141 2.68 7.79 27.08
CA GLY A 141 2.21 8.37 25.81
C GLY A 141 0.77 8.00 25.46
N LEU A 142 0.40 6.73 25.67
CA LEU A 142 -0.98 6.25 25.50
C LEU A 142 -1.92 6.87 26.54
N THR A 143 -1.44 7.06 27.76
CA THR A 143 -2.20 7.73 28.82
C THR A 143 -2.43 9.20 28.47
N TRP A 144 -1.42 9.87 27.92
CA TRP A 144 -1.56 11.23 27.39
C TRP A 144 -2.59 11.28 26.27
N LEU A 145 -2.50 10.40 25.26
CA LEU A 145 -3.46 10.35 24.15
C LEU A 145 -4.90 10.16 24.63
N ARG A 146 -5.11 9.30 25.63
CA ARG A 146 -6.42 9.11 26.23
C ARG A 146 -6.95 10.38 26.90
N ARG A 147 -6.09 11.14 27.59
CA ARG A 147 -6.48 12.40 28.24
C ARG A 147 -6.72 13.53 27.23
N ALA A 148 -6.01 13.49 26.11
CA ALA A 148 -6.11 14.45 25.01
C ALA A 148 -7.35 14.25 24.11
N GLN A 149 -8.09 13.16 24.27
CA GLN A 149 -9.31 12.93 23.50
C GLN A 149 -10.43 13.84 23.99
N ASN A 150 -11.08 14.55 23.06
CA ASN A 150 -12.19 15.44 23.36
C ASN A 150 -13.46 14.67 23.73
N ASP A 151 -14.44 15.37 24.32
CA ASP A 151 -15.72 14.80 24.73
C ASP A 151 -16.54 14.27 23.54
N ASP A 152 -16.38 14.87 22.36
CA ASP A 152 -17.02 14.42 21.13
C ASP A 152 -16.43 13.11 20.57
N GLY A 153 -15.27 12.67 21.07
CA GLY A 153 -14.57 11.45 20.70
C GLY A 153 -13.40 11.66 19.74
N GLY A 154 -13.21 12.84 19.17
CA GLY A 154 -12.08 13.14 18.29
C GLY A 154 -10.85 13.65 19.05
N TRP A 155 -9.80 13.97 18.30
CA TRP A 155 -8.62 14.70 18.79
C TRP A 155 -8.41 15.95 17.97
N GLY A 156 -7.96 17.01 18.62
CA GLY A 156 -7.43 18.20 17.95
C GLY A 156 -5.91 18.16 17.86
N CYS A 157 -5.34 19.23 17.30
CA CYS A 157 -3.88 19.40 17.18
C CYS A 157 -3.18 19.39 18.56
N LEU A 158 -3.87 19.82 19.62
CA LEU A 158 -3.40 19.96 20.99
C LEU A 158 -4.31 19.19 21.96
N ALA A 159 -3.78 18.73 23.10
CA ALA A 159 -4.57 18.00 24.11
C ALA A 159 -5.69 18.82 24.78
N CYS A 160 -5.63 20.14 24.68
CA CYS A 160 -6.60 21.07 25.26
C CYS A 160 -7.31 21.90 24.17
N ASP A 161 -7.23 21.46 22.93
CA ASP A 161 -8.02 22.03 21.85
C ASP A 161 -9.39 21.34 21.84
N ASP A 162 -10.43 22.08 22.22
CA ASP A 162 -11.82 21.58 22.20
C ASP A 162 -12.34 21.33 20.76
N LEU A 163 -11.52 21.59 19.74
CA LEU A 163 -11.84 21.36 18.33
C LEU A 163 -11.11 20.12 17.80
N SER A 164 -11.85 19.03 17.65
CA SER A 164 -11.35 17.85 16.97
C SER A 164 -11.25 18.03 15.46
N ASP A 165 -10.26 17.40 14.85
CA ASP A 165 -10.03 17.38 13.41
C ASP A 165 -9.72 15.96 12.88
N VAL A 166 -9.94 15.78 11.58
CA VAL A 166 -9.79 14.48 10.90
C VAL A 166 -8.35 13.96 10.95
N THR A 167 -7.37 14.85 10.79
CA THR A 167 -5.96 14.46 10.71
C THR A 167 -5.46 13.96 12.07
N ALA A 168 -5.66 14.74 13.13
CA ALA A 168 -5.26 14.39 14.48
C ALA A 168 -5.97 13.11 14.96
N THR A 169 -7.28 12.99 14.71
CA THR A 169 -8.06 11.79 15.08
C THR A 169 -7.53 10.54 14.36
N ALA A 170 -7.25 10.63 13.06
CA ALA A 170 -6.70 9.51 12.31
C ALA A 170 -5.31 9.07 12.81
N TYR A 171 -4.41 10.01 13.10
CA TYR A 171 -3.10 9.68 13.67
C TYR A 171 -3.21 9.05 15.06
N ALA A 172 -4.12 9.53 15.90
CA ALA A 172 -4.37 8.96 17.23
C ALA A 172 -4.85 7.51 17.13
N LEU A 173 -5.80 7.21 16.25
CA LEU A 173 -6.28 5.83 16.02
C LEU A 173 -5.16 4.90 15.56
N ARG A 174 -4.31 5.36 14.62
CA ARG A 174 -3.14 4.60 14.17
C ARG A 174 -2.14 4.37 15.30
N ALA A 175 -1.93 5.35 16.18
CA ALA A 175 -0.99 5.22 17.29
C ALA A 175 -1.47 4.20 18.32
N LEU A 176 -2.76 4.23 18.67
CA LEU A 176 -3.39 3.25 19.53
C LEU A 176 -3.26 1.83 18.95
N ASP A 177 -3.49 1.68 17.65
CA ASP A 177 -3.37 0.40 16.97
C ASP A 177 -1.93 -0.15 16.98
N MET A 178 -0.97 0.64 16.48
CA MET A 178 0.42 0.21 16.35
C MET A 178 1.09 -0.08 17.70
N SER A 179 0.69 0.60 18.78
CA SER A 179 1.19 0.32 20.12
C SER A 179 0.55 -0.92 20.77
N HIS A 180 -0.30 -1.65 20.04
CA HIS A 180 -1.09 -2.80 20.53
C HIS A 180 -1.97 -2.46 21.74
N ALA A 181 -2.46 -1.21 21.81
CA ALA A 181 -3.27 -0.70 22.91
C ALA A 181 -4.73 -1.18 22.82
N SER A 182 -4.94 -2.48 23.01
CA SER A 182 -6.24 -3.15 22.82
C SER A 182 -7.03 -3.37 24.12
N ALA A 183 -6.39 -3.16 25.28
CA ALA A 183 -7.02 -3.34 26.59
C ALA A 183 -7.94 -2.16 26.97
N TYR A 184 -8.90 -2.41 27.85
CA TYR A 184 -9.65 -1.34 28.50
C TYR A 184 -8.71 -0.50 29.39
N PRO A 185 -8.80 0.84 29.41
CA PRO A 185 -9.81 1.70 28.77
C PRO A 185 -9.49 2.14 27.33
N LEU A 186 -8.30 1.86 26.80
CA LEU A 186 -7.84 2.35 25.50
C LEU A 186 -8.67 1.81 24.31
N ARG A 187 -9.26 0.63 24.46
CA ARG A 187 -10.26 0.13 23.51
C ARG A 187 -11.42 1.11 23.30
N GLN A 188 -11.99 1.64 24.38
CA GLN A 188 -13.14 2.56 24.30
C GLN A 188 -12.74 3.90 23.68
N VAL A 189 -11.52 4.37 23.98
CA VAL A 189 -10.92 5.57 23.37
C VAL A 189 -10.86 5.41 21.86
N ARG A 190 -10.38 4.25 21.37
CA ARG A 190 -10.33 3.93 19.95
C ARG A 190 -11.72 3.87 19.30
N GLU A 191 -12.69 3.22 19.97
CA GLU A 191 -14.07 3.11 19.48
C GLU A 191 -14.71 4.50 19.29
N ARG A 192 -14.58 5.40 20.28
CA ARG A 192 -15.09 6.78 20.18
C ARG A 192 -14.46 7.57 19.04
N GLY A 193 -13.16 7.37 18.78
CA GLY A 193 -12.47 8.02 17.66
C GLY A 193 -12.97 7.56 16.29
N ALA A 194 -13.23 6.27 16.15
CA ALA A 194 -13.79 5.71 14.92
C ALA A 194 -15.22 6.24 14.69
N ASP A 195 -16.06 6.23 15.72
CA ASP A 195 -17.42 6.78 15.67
C ASP A 195 -17.42 8.28 15.35
N TRP A 196 -16.39 9.02 15.80
CA TRP A 196 -16.21 10.41 15.43
C TRP A 196 -15.89 10.56 13.93
N LEU A 197 -14.92 9.81 13.39
CA LEU A 197 -14.57 9.89 11.96
C LEU A 197 -15.76 9.56 11.05
N VAL A 198 -16.53 8.52 11.39
CA VAL A 198 -17.74 8.16 10.63
C VAL A 198 -18.75 9.31 10.61
N ARG A 199 -18.97 9.98 11.76
CA ARG A 199 -19.87 11.15 11.83
C ARG A 199 -19.33 12.40 11.13
N GLN A 200 -18.03 12.47 10.86
CA GLN A 200 -17.42 13.62 10.19
C GLN A 200 -17.44 13.53 8.67
N GLN A 201 -17.87 12.40 8.10
CA GLN A 201 -17.98 12.27 6.65
C GLN A 201 -18.96 13.29 6.09
N ASN A 202 -18.64 13.85 4.93
CA ASN A 202 -19.55 14.72 4.19
C ASN A 202 -20.51 13.88 3.32
N ASP A 203 -21.60 14.49 2.87
CA ASP A 203 -22.58 13.84 1.99
C ASP A 203 -22.00 13.39 0.63
N ASP A 204 -20.84 13.93 0.24
CA ASP A 204 -20.13 13.51 -0.97
C ASP A 204 -19.29 12.23 -0.77
N GLY A 205 -19.18 11.73 0.46
CA GLY A 205 -18.37 10.56 0.81
C GLY A 205 -16.91 10.89 1.17
N GLY A 206 -16.50 12.16 1.07
CA GLY A 206 -15.16 12.61 1.46
C GLY A 206 -15.11 13.29 2.83
N TRP A 207 -13.90 13.70 3.23
CA TRP A 207 -13.65 14.45 4.47
C TRP A 207 -12.89 15.75 4.18
N GLY A 208 -13.30 16.82 4.85
CA GLY A 208 -12.48 18.03 5.04
C GLY A 208 -11.71 17.98 6.36
N ILE A 209 -11.29 19.14 6.88
CA ILE A 209 -10.72 19.22 8.24
C ILE A 209 -11.75 18.72 9.28
N ARG A 210 -13.03 19.08 9.06
CA ARG A 210 -14.22 18.72 9.82
C ARG A 210 -15.44 18.60 8.91
N HIS A 211 -16.54 18.07 9.43
CA HIS A 211 -17.82 17.99 8.72
C HIS A 211 -18.28 19.36 8.19
N GLY A 212 -18.77 19.37 6.96
CA GLY A 212 -19.24 20.57 6.25
C GLY A 212 -18.13 21.40 5.60
N GLU A 213 -16.86 21.16 5.94
CA GLU A 213 -15.74 21.72 5.20
C GLU A 213 -15.47 20.93 3.91
N ARG A 214 -14.90 21.58 2.90
CA ARG A 214 -14.67 20.96 1.59
C ARG A 214 -13.83 19.68 1.70
N SER A 215 -14.32 18.59 1.11
CA SER A 215 -13.60 17.32 1.04
C SER A 215 -12.26 17.45 0.29
N THR A 216 -11.19 16.88 0.85
CA THR A 216 -9.87 16.82 0.23
C THR A 216 -9.33 15.40 0.21
N ALA A 217 -8.45 15.11 -0.75
CA ALA A 217 -7.81 13.81 -0.86
C ALA A 217 -6.96 13.45 0.37
N ALA A 218 -6.25 14.43 0.95
CA ALA A 218 -5.43 14.20 2.14
C ALA A 218 -6.27 13.84 3.37
N HIS A 219 -7.32 14.61 3.67
CA HIS A 219 -8.20 14.34 4.82
C HIS A 219 -8.99 13.05 4.65
N THR A 220 -9.54 12.81 3.46
CA THR A 220 -10.26 11.55 3.14
C THR A 220 -9.34 10.34 3.33
N ALA A 221 -8.10 10.42 2.84
CA ALA A 221 -7.13 9.35 3.02
C ALA A 221 -6.74 9.14 4.50
N HIS A 222 -6.54 10.23 5.26
CA HIS A 222 -6.31 10.12 6.71
C HIS A 222 -7.49 9.44 7.41
N ALA A 223 -8.74 9.84 7.11
CA ALA A 223 -9.93 9.22 7.67
C ALA A 223 -10.00 7.71 7.38
N VAL A 224 -9.70 7.31 6.14
CA VAL A 224 -9.61 5.89 5.75
C VAL A 224 -8.59 5.15 6.61
N GLU A 225 -7.35 5.63 6.70
CA GLU A 225 -6.31 4.97 7.50
C GLU A 225 -6.67 4.90 9.00
N GLY A 226 -7.27 5.96 9.54
CA GLY A 226 -7.74 6.00 10.93
C GLY A 226 -8.84 4.97 11.19
N MET A 227 -9.83 4.89 10.32
CA MET A 227 -10.93 3.93 10.42
C MET A 227 -10.44 2.48 10.27
N GLN A 228 -9.45 2.23 9.41
CA GLN A 228 -8.83 0.91 9.27
C GLN A 228 -8.06 0.48 10.53
N ALA A 229 -7.35 1.41 11.16
CA ALA A 229 -6.64 1.19 12.42
C ALA A 229 -7.59 0.98 13.63
N ALA A 230 -8.85 1.38 13.53
CA ALA A 230 -9.80 1.23 14.63
C ALA A 230 -10.22 -0.23 14.90
N HIS A 231 -10.04 -1.14 13.93
CA HIS A 231 -10.52 -2.53 13.97
C HIS A 231 -12.02 -2.65 14.23
N MET A 232 -12.80 -1.76 13.62
CA MET A 232 -14.28 -1.76 13.69
C MET A 232 -14.89 -1.92 12.29
N PRO A 233 -14.68 -3.06 11.62
CA PRO A 233 -14.98 -3.20 10.19
C PRO A 233 -16.46 -2.95 9.89
N TRP A 234 -17.39 -3.40 10.72
CA TRP A 234 -18.83 -3.19 10.48
C TRP A 234 -19.28 -1.74 10.70
N ALA A 235 -18.68 -1.03 11.67
CA ALA A 235 -19.05 0.35 11.95
C ALA A 235 -18.52 1.31 10.87
N CYS A 236 -17.35 1.01 10.32
CA CYS A 236 -16.69 1.84 9.32
C CYS A 236 -16.99 1.42 7.87
N ALA A 237 -17.60 0.26 7.61
CA ALA A 237 -17.73 -0.32 6.26
C ALA A 237 -18.34 0.65 5.24
N GLY A 238 -19.53 1.20 5.54
CA GLY A 238 -20.21 2.12 4.62
C GLY A 238 -19.37 3.37 4.35
N ALA A 239 -18.83 3.98 5.39
CA ALA A 239 -17.98 5.16 5.27
C ALA A 239 -16.70 4.88 4.44
N LEU A 240 -16.09 3.70 4.60
CA LEU A 240 -14.92 3.28 3.83
C LEU A 240 -15.24 3.03 2.35
N ASP A 241 -16.41 2.46 2.05
CA ASP A 241 -16.87 2.23 0.67
C ASP A 241 -17.12 3.57 -0.05
N ASP A 242 -17.81 4.50 0.61
CA ASP A 242 -18.06 5.85 0.10
C ASP A 242 -16.74 6.62 -0.10
N ALA A 243 -15.79 6.50 0.84
CA ALA A 243 -14.46 7.08 0.72
C ALA A 243 -13.71 6.55 -0.50
N ARG A 244 -13.81 5.23 -0.75
CA ARG A 244 -13.18 4.58 -1.90
C ARG A 244 -13.73 5.14 -3.20
N GLU A 245 -15.04 5.25 -3.32
CA GLU A 245 -15.70 5.80 -4.50
C GLU A 245 -15.32 7.27 -4.72
N TRP A 246 -15.34 8.08 -3.66
CA TRP A 246 -14.97 9.49 -3.73
C TRP A 246 -13.52 9.68 -4.19
N LEU A 247 -12.57 8.93 -3.62
CA LEU A 247 -11.15 8.99 -4.01
C LEU A 247 -10.96 8.58 -5.48
N LEU A 248 -11.59 7.48 -5.91
CA LEU A 248 -11.47 6.99 -7.29
C LEU A 248 -12.10 7.94 -8.31
N THR A 249 -13.14 8.67 -7.93
CA THR A 249 -13.82 9.65 -8.78
C THR A 249 -13.06 10.97 -8.84
N THR A 250 -12.54 11.44 -7.70
CA THR A 250 -11.95 12.77 -7.57
C THR A 250 -10.49 12.81 -7.97
N LEU A 251 -9.70 11.82 -7.57
CA LEU A 251 -8.25 11.83 -7.77
C LEU A 251 -7.84 11.96 -9.24
N PRO A 252 -8.47 11.29 -10.23
CA PRO A 252 -8.08 11.40 -11.64
C PRO A 252 -7.96 12.83 -12.18
N GLN A 253 -8.66 13.80 -11.58
CA GLN A 253 -8.65 15.20 -11.99
C GLN A 253 -8.08 16.15 -10.91
N ALA A 254 -7.88 15.68 -9.68
CA ALA A 254 -7.41 16.52 -8.58
C ALA A 254 -5.92 16.90 -8.74
N PRO A 255 -5.52 18.14 -8.37
CA PRO A 255 -4.12 18.48 -8.22
C PRO A 255 -3.51 17.71 -7.03
N LEU A 256 -2.33 17.14 -7.24
CA LEU A 256 -1.59 16.39 -6.20
C LEU A 256 -0.56 17.27 -5.47
N VAL A 257 -0.71 18.59 -5.58
CA VAL A 257 0.23 19.56 -5.02
C VAL A 257 0.14 19.56 -3.49
N PRO A 258 1.26 19.35 -2.77
CA PRO A 258 1.29 19.49 -1.32
C PRO A 258 0.90 20.89 -0.87
N TRP A 259 0.28 21.00 0.30
CA TRP A 259 -0.14 22.29 0.85
C TRP A 259 0.01 22.33 2.37
N ILE A 260 0.07 23.55 2.92
CA ILE A 260 0.31 23.77 4.35
C ILE A 260 -0.99 24.23 5.02
N GLU A 261 -1.46 23.44 5.97
CA GLU A 261 -2.49 23.86 6.91
C GLU A 261 -1.87 24.65 8.06
N HIS A 262 -2.55 25.72 8.46
CA HIS A 262 -2.09 26.61 9.51
C HIS A 262 -3.01 26.50 10.72
N TYR A 263 -2.44 26.07 11.84
CA TYR A 263 -3.13 26.02 13.12
C TYR A 263 -2.74 27.23 13.96
N GLN A 264 -3.76 27.90 14.49
CA GLN A 264 -3.61 28.98 15.45
C GLN A 264 -3.84 28.42 16.85
N LEU A 265 -2.93 28.75 17.77
CA LEU A 265 -3.10 28.39 19.17
C LEU A 265 -4.31 29.15 19.74
N PRO A 266 -5.28 28.46 20.37
CA PRO A 266 -6.35 29.11 21.12
C PRO A 266 -5.79 30.12 22.12
N ALA A 267 -6.46 31.27 22.28
CA ALA A 267 -5.96 32.35 23.15
C ALA A 267 -5.77 31.91 24.62
N SER A 268 -6.63 31.00 25.10
CA SER A 268 -6.53 30.37 26.42
C SER A 268 -5.23 29.60 26.60
N ILE A 269 -4.84 28.80 25.60
CA ILE A 269 -3.59 28.04 25.60
C ILE A 269 -2.41 28.98 25.44
N ALA A 270 -2.48 29.92 24.48
CA ALA A 270 -1.42 30.88 24.23
C ALA A 270 -1.08 31.70 25.48
N ALA A 271 -2.07 32.11 26.27
CA ALA A 271 -1.85 32.87 27.51
C ALA A 271 -0.98 32.14 28.55
N GLY A 272 -1.00 30.80 28.56
CA GLY A 272 -0.15 29.96 29.43
C GLY A 272 1.28 29.78 28.91
N LEU A 273 1.56 30.16 27.67
CA LEU A 273 2.88 30.00 27.04
C LEU A 273 3.74 31.26 27.18
N PRO A 274 5.07 31.15 27.04
CA PRO A 274 5.94 32.31 26.89
C PRO A 274 5.52 33.20 25.71
N ARG A 275 5.60 34.53 25.86
CA ARG A 275 5.18 35.51 24.83
C ARG A 275 5.75 35.26 23.44
N ARG A 276 6.98 34.73 23.34
CA ARG A 276 7.61 34.37 22.05
C ARG A 276 6.86 33.29 21.27
N LEU A 277 6.05 32.48 21.95
CA LEU A 277 5.24 31.41 21.36
C LEU A 277 3.79 31.82 21.10
N HIS A 278 3.33 32.99 21.58
CA HIS A 278 1.94 33.44 21.40
C HIS A 278 1.54 33.58 19.93
N SER A 279 2.50 33.97 19.08
CA SER A 279 2.32 34.09 17.63
C SER A 279 2.89 32.90 16.86
N ALA A 280 3.29 31.82 17.54
CA ALA A 280 3.81 30.64 16.86
C ALA A 280 2.69 30.02 16.02
N ARG A 281 2.97 29.82 14.73
CA ARG A 281 2.06 29.15 13.80
C ARG A 281 2.47 27.70 13.71
N LEU A 282 1.62 26.81 14.21
CA LEU A 282 1.77 25.39 13.94
C LEU A 282 1.35 25.17 12.48
N ARG A 283 2.17 24.40 11.77
CA ARG A 283 2.00 24.11 10.36
C ARG A 283 1.99 22.61 10.16
N TRP A 284 1.09 22.16 9.32
CA TRP A 284 1.03 20.78 8.88
C TRP A 284 1.07 20.72 7.36
N THR A 285 1.90 19.85 6.82
CA THR A 285 1.98 19.64 5.39
C THR A 285 1.10 18.45 5.04
N HIS A 286 0.12 18.70 4.19
CA HIS A 286 -0.69 17.65 3.58
C HIS A 286 -0.05 17.16 2.30
N LEU A 287 0.02 15.85 2.14
CA LEU A 287 0.66 15.14 1.03
C LEU A 287 -0.38 14.27 0.29
N PRO A 288 -1.17 14.86 -0.62
CA PRO A 288 -2.32 14.18 -1.21
C PRO A 288 -1.96 12.88 -1.95
N ALA A 289 -0.82 12.83 -2.65
CA ALA A 289 -0.45 11.67 -3.44
C ALA A 289 -0.09 10.47 -2.57
N GLU A 290 0.82 10.69 -1.62
CA GLU A 290 1.32 9.74 -0.64
C GLU A 290 0.16 9.12 0.14
N ARG A 291 -0.69 9.97 0.73
CA ARG A 291 -1.83 9.53 1.55
C ARG A 291 -2.88 8.79 0.74
N SER A 292 -3.22 9.30 -0.44
CA SER A 292 -4.20 8.63 -1.31
C SER A 292 -3.71 7.26 -1.77
N LEU A 293 -2.42 7.11 -2.06
CA LEU A 293 -1.85 5.82 -2.46
C LEU A 293 -2.00 4.81 -1.32
N ILE A 294 -1.65 5.20 -0.09
CA ILE A 294 -1.77 4.31 1.08
C ILE A 294 -3.23 3.93 1.33
N ALA A 295 -4.15 4.92 1.29
CA ALA A 295 -5.57 4.68 1.50
C ALA A 295 -6.17 3.75 0.45
N LEU A 296 -5.91 3.97 -0.84
CA LEU A 296 -6.43 3.12 -1.92
C LEU A 296 -5.90 1.68 -1.83
N LEU A 297 -4.61 1.52 -1.56
CA LEU A 297 -4.02 0.19 -1.34
C LEU A 297 -4.63 -0.49 -0.11
N GLY A 298 -4.84 0.26 0.98
CA GLY A 298 -5.52 -0.23 2.17
C GLY A 298 -6.97 -0.64 1.91
N LEU A 299 -7.67 0.04 1.01
CA LEU A 299 -9.04 -0.27 0.59
C LEU A 299 -9.10 -1.42 -0.43
N GLY A 300 -7.97 -2.04 -0.77
CA GLY A 300 -7.89 -3.16 -1.69
C GLY A 300 -8.08 -2.78 -3.17
N VAL A 301 -7.85 -1.51 -3.52
CA VAL A 301 -7.84 -1.08 -4.92
C VAL A 301 -6.65 -1.72 -5.64
N ASP A 302 -6.92 -2.22 -6.84
CA ASP A 302 -5.92 -2.92 -7.66
C ASP A 302 -4.70 -2.03 -7.95
N VAL A 303 -3.50 -2.61 -7.85
CA VAL A 303 -2.24 -1.89 -8.05
C VAL A 303 -2.08 -1.36 -9.47
N HIS A 304 -2.74 -1.98 -10.46
CA HIS A 304 -2.74 -1.55 -11.86
C HIS A 304 -3.83 -0.54 -12.18
N HIS A 305 -4.65 -0.14 -11.19
CA HIS A 305 -5.68 0.87 -11.39
C HIS A 305 -5.04 2.19 -11.87
N PRO A 306 -5.59 2.88 -12.90
CA PRO A 306 -4.99 4.09 -13.46
C PRO A 306 -4.72 5.18 -12.42
N THR A 307 -5.61 5.34 -11.43
CA THR A 307 -5.41 6.27 -10.31
C THR A 307 -4.21 5.89 -9.45
N VAL A 308 -4.02 4.61 -9.11
CA VAL A 308 -2.87 4.15 -8.32
C VAL A 308 -1.58 4.41 -9.08
N ARG A 309 -1.54 4.05 -10.36
CA ARG A 309 -0.40 4.33 -11.24
C ARG A 309 -0.03 5.81 -11.29
N ARG A 310 -1.03 6.69 -11.44
CA ARG A 310 -0.80 8.13 -11.46
C ARG A 310 -0.15 8.63 -10.17
N LEU A 311 -0.53 8.09 -9.01
CA LEU A 311 0.04 8.48 -7.72
C LEU A 311 1.50 8.02 -7.59
N VAL A 312 1.81 6.80 -8.04
CA VAL A 312 3.19 6.28 -8.08
C VAL A 312 4.06 7.11 -9.03
N ASP A 313 3.55 7.44 -10.22
CA ASP A 313 4.27 8.26 -11.19
C ASP A 313 4.52 9.70 -10.68
N ASP A 314 3.55 10.30 -9.96
CA ASP A 314 3.72 11.60 -9.28
C ASP A 314 4.84 11.55 -8.23
N LEU A 315 4.85 10.51 -7.38
CA LEU A 315 5.88 10.32 -6.36
C LEU A 315 7.26 10.12 -6.97
N ALA A 316 7.37 9.30 -8.01
CA ALA A 316 8.63 9.07 -8.72
C ALA A 316 9.13 10.37 -9.39
N GLN A 317 8.23 11.20 -9.92
CA GLN A 317 8.61 12.47 -10.55
C GLN A 317 9.12 13.51 -9.54
N ARG A 318 8.59 13.51 -8.30
CA ARG A 318 9.02 14.41 -7.21
C ARG A 318 10.26 13.93 -6.46
N HIS A 319 10.77 12.74 -6.78
CA HIS A 319 11.99 12.23 -6.19
C HIS A 319 13.20 12.93 -6.81
N GLU A 320 13.93 13.71 -6.01
CA GLU A 320 15.18 14.32 -6.44
C GLU A 320 16.36 13.41 -6.07
N LYS A 321 17.15 13.05 -7.09
CA LYS A 321 18.38 12.27 -6.90
C LYS A 321 19.28 12.96 -5.87
N GLU A 322 19.78 12.19 -4.92
CA GLU A 322 20.68 12.63 -3.83
C GLU A 322 20.05 13.51 -2.73
N LEU A 323 18.77 13.91 -2.81
CA LEU A 323 18.10 14.77 -1.82
C LEU A 323 16.80 14.19 -1.20
N CYS A 324 16.16 13.21 -1.86
CA CYS A 324 14.81 12.65 -1.57
C CYS A 324 13.62 13.51 -2.04
N TRP A 325 12.41 13.18 -1.58
CA TRP A 325 11.16 13.87 -1.88
C TRP A 325 11.08 15.26 -1.25
N GLN A 326 10.97 16.29 -2.11
CA GLN A 326 10.78 17.67 -1.70
C GLN A 326 9.30 18.05 -1.63
N VAL A 327 8.97 19.02 -0.77
CA VAL A 327 7.63 19.60 -0.65
C VAL A 327 7.62 21.01 -1.25
N PRO A 328 6.92 21.23 -2.38
CA PRO A 328 6.78 22.57 -2.94
C PRO A 328 6.22 23.57 -1.92
N GLY A 329 6.88 24.71 -1.74
CA GLY A 329 6.46 25.75 -0.80
C GLY A 329 7.00 25.59 0.63
N VAL A 330 7.69 24.49 0.94
CA VAL A 330 8.59 24.41 2.10
C VAL A 330 9.98 24.82 1.61
N PRO A 331 10.56 25.93 2.09
CA PRO A 331 11.76 26.51 1.48
C PRO A 331 12.99 25.60 1.66
N ALA A 332 13.37 24.92 0.57
CA ALA A 332 14.67 24.27 0.34
C ALA A 332 15.18 23.42 1.51
N VAL A 333 14.32 22.59 2.10
CA VAL A 333 14.69 21.65 3.15
C VAL A 333 14.02 20.29 2.98
N SER A 334 14.81 19.22 3.11
CA SER A 334 14.36 17.84 3.05
C SER A 334 13.61 17.48 4.33
N ALA A 335 12.30 17.69 4.33
CA ALA A 335 11.44 17.42 5.47
C ALA A 335 11.34 15.91 5.77
N SER A 336 11.75 15.50 6.97
CA SER A 336 11.75 14.08 7.39
C SER A 336 10.38 13.39 7.25
N TRP A 337 9.28 14.11 7.50
CA TRP A 337 7.93 13.57 7.35
C TRP A 337 7.55 13.33 5.89
N ALA A 338 8.04 14.13 4.94
CA ALA A 338 7.76 13.89 3.52
C ALA A 338 8.42 12.57 3.05
N VAL A 339 9.65 12.32 3.51
CA VAL A 339 10.35 11.05 3.28
C VAL A 339 9.57 9.88 3.89
N LEU A 340 9.15 9.98 5.16
CA LEU A 340 8.34 8.95 5.81
C LEU A 340 7.12 8.58 4.99
N GLU A 341 6.40 9.59 4.52
CA GLU A 341 5.11 9.39 3.89
C GLU A 341 5.26 8.79 2.49
N ALA A 342 6.29 9.19 1.73
CA ALA A 342 6.65 8.62 0.44
C ALA A 342 7.19 7.19 0.57
N VAL A 343 8.11 6.93 1.51
CA VAL A 343 8.64 5.59 1.79
C VAL A 343 7.51 4.64 2.18
N ASN A 344 6.63 5.05 3.10
CA ASN A 344 5.48 4.24 3.50
C ASN A 344 4.55 3.93 2.32
N ALA A 345 4.29 4.90 1.45
CA ALA A 345 3.41 4.72 0.29
C ALA A 345 4.03 3.76 -0.75
N LEU A 346 5.29 3.98 -1.11
CA LEU A 346 6.00 3.19 -2.13
C LEU A 346 6.34 1.78 -1.64
N SER A 347 6.72 1.59 -0.39
CA SER A 347 6.92 0.26 0.17
C SER A 347 5.61 -0.54 0.20
N ARG A 348 4.48 0.07 0.58
CA ARG A 348 3.16 -0.60 0.49
C ARG A 348 2.77 -0.95 -0.93
N TYR A 349 3.10 -0.09 -1.89
CA TYR A 349 2.88 -0.37 -3.30
C TYR A 349 3.69 -1.59 -3.75
N LEU A 350 4.99 -1.66 -3.42
CA LEU A 350 5.83 -2.83 -3.73
C LEU A 350 5.28 -4.12 -3.10
N GLU A 351 4.94 -4.08 -1.81
CA GLU A 351 4.32 -5.21 -1.11
C GLU A 351 3.04 -5.68 -1.81
N ALA A 352 2.19 -4.74 -2.24
CA ALA A 352 0.94 -5.05 -2.95
C ALA A 352 1.20 -5.60 -4.37
N VAL A 353 2.18 -5.07 -5.09
CA VAL A 353 2.60 -5.58 -6.41
C VAL A 353 3.13 -7.00 -6.30
N GLU A 354 3.97 -7.28 -5.31
CA GLU A 354 4.49 -8.62 -5.06
C GLU A 354 3.36 -9.61 -4.69
N ALA A 355 2.46 -9.21 -3.79
CA ALA A 355 1.32 -10.02 -3.38
C ALA A 355 0.35 -10.33 -4.54
N THR A 356 0.23 -9.42 -5.51
CA THR A 356 -0.69 -9.55 -6.66
C THR A 356 -0.01 -10.01 -7.94
N ARG A 357 1.32 -10.24 -7.93
CA ARG A 357 2.11 -10.63 -9.11
C ARG A 357 1.51 -11.85 -9.82
N TRP A 358 1.23 -12.92 -9.07
CA TRP A 358 0.63 -14.14 -9.62
C TRP A 358 -0.83 -13.97 -10.03
N ARG A 359 -1.59 -13.15 -9.31
CA ARG A 359 -2.98 -12.84 -9.67
C ARG A 359 -3.06 -12.11 -11.01
N THR A 360 -2.15 -11.15 -11.22
CA THR A 360 -2.04 -10.40 -12.48
C THR A 360 -1.70 -11.35 -13.64
N VAL A 361 -0.73 -12.24 -13.42
CA VAL A 361 -0.38 -13.31 -14.36
C VAL A 361 -1.61 -14.16 -14.71
N CYS A 362 -2.34 -14.64 -13.70
CA CYS A 362 -3.54 -15.46 -13.91
C CYS A 362 -4.67 -14.69 -14.62
N GLN A 363 -4.86 -13.40 -14.35
CA GLN A 363 -5.87 -12.58 -15.02
C GLN A 363 -5.56 -12.35 -16.50
N VAL A 364 -4.29 -12.04 -16.83
CA VAL A 364 -3.83 -11.91 -18.22
C VAL A 364 -4.01 -13.22 -18.97
N LEU A 365 -3.68 -14.36 -18.34
CA LEU A 365 -3.93 -15.68 -18.91
C LEU A 365 -5.44 -15.92 -19.10
N THR A 366 -6.27 -15.63 -18.10
CA THR A 366 -7.72 -15.82 -18.17
C THR A 366 -8.32 -15.00 -19.32
N ALA A 367 -7.99 -13.72 -19.42
CA ALA A 367 -8.56 -12.81 -20.41
C ALA A 367 -8.14 -13.13 -21.85
N ASN A 368 -6.95 -13.71 -22.07
CA ASN A 368 -6.42 -13.98 -23.41
C ASN A 368 -6.55 -15.45 -23.83
N VAL A 369 -6.49 -16.39 -22.88
CA VAL A 369 -6.50 -17.83 -23.16
C VAL A 369 -7.93 -18.38 -23.17
N ILE A 370 -8.82 -17.94 -22.27
CA ILE A 370 -10.20 -18.48 -22.20
C ILE A 370 -11.00 -18.20 -23.48
N PRO A 371 -11.03 -16.97 -24.04
CA PRO A 371 -11.72 -16.74 -25.30
C PRO A 371 -11.17 -17.60 -26.43
N ARG A 372 -9.86 -17.86 -26.42
CA ARG A 372 -9.19 -18.67 -27.44
C ARG A 372 -9.49 -20.16 -27.31
N ILE A 373 -9.63 -20.68 -26.09
CA ILE A 373 -10.13 -22.03 -25.84
C ILE A 373 -11.55 -22.16 -26.38
N ALA A 374 -12.44 -21.20 -26.08
CA ALA A 374 -13.81 -21.21 -26.59
C ALA A 374 -13.88 -21.14 -28.13
N GLU A 375 -13.01 -20.35 -28.77
CA GLU A 375 -12.90 -20.32 -30.24
C GLU A 375 -12.42 -21.65 -30.83
N LEU A 376 -11.45 -22.31 -30.18
CA LEU A 376 -10.95 -23.62 -30.59
C LEU A 376 -12.01 -24.71 -30.41
N GLU A 377 -12.77 -24.68 -29.31
CA GLU A 377 -13.90 -25.60 -29.06
C GLU A 377 -15.00 -25.42 -30.12
N ASN A 378 -15.39 -24.18 -30.43
CA ASN A 378 -16.36 -23.89 -31.50
C ASN A 378 -15.86 -24.36 -32.88
N ALA A 379 -14.58 -24.12 -33.19
CA ALA A 379 -13.98 -24.59 -34.44
C ALA A 379 -13.93 -26.12 -34.52
N GLN A 380 -13.71 -26.79 -33.38
CA GLN A 380 -13.72 -28.24 -33.27
C GLN A 380 -15.13 -28.81 -33.48
N ASP A 381 -16.17 -28.18 -32.96
CA ASP A 381 -17.56 -28.60 -33.15
C ASP A 381 -18.03 -28.40 -34.61
N GLU A 382 -17.67 -27.28 -35.23
CA GLU A 382 -17.90 -27.03 -36.67
C GLU A 382 -17.20 -28.10 -37.54
N LEU A 383 -15.95 -28.43 -37.21
CA LEU A 383 -15.19 -29.49 -37.89
C LEU A 383 -15.80 -30.87 -37.68
N ARG A 384 -16.33 -31.17 -36.47
CA ARG A 384 -17.08 -32.41 -36.20
C ARG A 384 -18.31 -32.52 -37.08
N LEU A 385 -19.14 -31.48 -37.12
CA LEU A 385 -20.33 -31.42 -37.98
C LEU A 385 -19.99 -31.64 -39.46
N ARG A 386 -18.97 -30.95 -39.97
CA ARG A 386 -18.52 -31.12 -41.37
C ARG A 386 -17.93 -32.50 -41.64
N THR A 387 -17.25 -33.09 -40.66
CA THR A 387 -16.68 -34.44 -40.79
C THR A 387 -17.77 -35.50 -40.72
N GLU A 388 -18.77 -35.34 -39.85
CA GLU A 388 -19.96 -36.20 -39.81
C GLU A 388 -20.65 -36.21 -41.17
N ILE A 389 -20.89 -35.04 -41.77
CA ILE A 389 -21.45 -34.91 -43.13
C ILE A 389 -20.63 -35.69 -44.18
N LEU A 390 -19.30 -35.64 -44.08
CA LEU A 390 -18.39 -36.34 -45.01
C LEU A 390 -18.25 -37.85 -44.73
N THR A 391 -18.56 -38.30 -43.51
CA THR A 391 -18.50 -39.72 -43.10
C THR A 391 -19.85 -40.42 -43.11
N THR A 392 -20.96 -39.68 -43.19
CA THR A 392 -22.26 -40.24 -43.57
C THR A 392 -22.19 -40.69 -45.02
N PRO A 393 -22.34 -42.00 -45.31
CA PRO A 393 -22.33 -42.47 -46.68
C PRO A 393 -23.54 -41.88 -47.42
N PRO A 394 -23.40 -41.47 -48.70
CA PRO A 394 -24.57 -41.22 -49.52
C PRO A 394 -25.44 -42.48 -49.54
N ALA A 395 -26.75 -42.30 -49.52
CA ALA A 395 -27.72 -43.41 -49.50
C ALA A 395 -27.74 -44.27 -50.78
N ASP A 396 -26.77 -44.13 -51.69
CA ASP A 396 -26.69 -44.95 -52.89
C ASP A 396 -25.24 -45.38 -53.24
N GLU A 397 -25.09 -46.70 -53.23
CA GLU A 397 -24.20 -47.60 -53.97
C GLU A 397 -22.74 -47.21 -54.30
N GLY A 398 -21.82 -47.90 -53.61
CA GLY A 398 -20.84 -48.78 -54.26
C GLY A 398 -19.49 -48.19 -54.70
N ARG A 399 -18.46 -48.29 -53.84
CA ARG A 399 -17.19 -49.05 -54.05
C ARG A 399 -16.11 -48.75 -52.98
N PRO A 400 -15.14 -49.67 -52.78
CA PRO A 400 -14.29 -49.71 -51.59
C PRO A 400 -12.98 -48.94 -51.78
N GLY A 401 -12.54 -48.22 -50.74
CA GLY A 401 -11.22 -47.63 -50.70
C GLY A 401 -10.99 -46.80 -49.44
N TRP A 402 -9.91 -47.11 -48.72
CA TRP A 402 -9.35 -46.40 -47.57
C TRP A 402 -9.82 -46.85 -46.18
N ALA A 403 -9.71 -48.16 -45.94
CA ALA A 403 -9.30 -48.66 -44.63
C ALA A 403 -7.77 -48.63 -44.51
N THR A 404 -7.16 -47.44 -44.46
CA THR A 404 -5.74 -47.25 -44.12
C THR A 404 -5.51 -45.77 -43.80
N LEU A 405 -5.68 -45.42 -42.53
CA LEU A 405 -4.84 -44.49 -41.78
C LEU A 405 -5.47 -44.34 -40.39
N LEU A 406 -4.92 -45.10 -39.44
CA LEU A 406 -4.89 -44.71 -38.03
C LEU A 406 -4.60 -43.21 -37.98
N SER A 407 -5.57 -42.44 -37.53
CA SER A 407 -5.70 -41.06 -37.98
C SER A 407 -4.48 -40.22 -37.56
N PRO A 408 -3.82 -39.52 -38.49
CA PRO A 408 -2.89 -38.44 -38.17
C PRO A 408 -3.49 -37.39 -37.22
N ARG A 409 -4.84 -37.36 -37.14
CA ARG A 409 -5.69 -36.49 -36.31
C ARG A 409 -5.53 -36.69 -34.80
N VAL A 410 -5.33 -37.91 -34.29
CA VAL A 410 -5.17 -38.15 -32.84
C VAL A 410 -3.76 -37.78 -32.39
N LEU A 411 -2.74 -38.14 -33.19
CA LEU A 411 -1.34 -37.81 -32.90
C LEU A 411 -1.07 -36.30 -32.97
N ALA A 412 -1.68 -35.60 -33.93
CA ALA A 412 -1.58 -34.13 -34.04
C ALA A 412 -2.28 -33.41 -32.88
N MET A 413 -3.42 -33.92 -32.40
CA MET A 413 -4.13 -33.37 -31.23
C MET A 413 -3.32 -33.51 -29.93
N GLU A 414 -2.72 -34.68 -29.67
CA GLU A 414 -1.89 -34.87 -28.49
C GLU A 414 -0.62 -34.00 -28.56
N LEU A 415 0.00 -33.88 -29.74
CA LEU A 415 1.18 -33.03 -29.93
C LEU A 415 0.89 -31.53 -29.76
N ILE A 416 -0.29 -31.03 -30.17
CA ILE A 416 -0.66 -29.62 -30.02
C ILE A 416 -0.99 -29.28 -28.55
N ALA A 417 -1.70 -30.17 -27.84
CA ALA A 417 -1.98 -30.00 -26.41
C ALA A 417 -0.69 -30.06 -25.57
N VAL A 418 0.23 -30.98 -25.92
CA VAL A 418 1.57 -31.06 -25.30
C VAL A 418 2.43 -29.85 -25.67
N ALA A 419 2.36 -29.31 -26.89
CA ALA A 419 3.12 -28.13 -27.31
C ALA A 419 2.63 -26.83 -26.65
N LEU A 420 1.32 -26.65 -26.52
CA LEU A 420 0.72 -25.50 -25.81
C LEU A 420 0.96 -25.57 -24.29
N GLY A 421 0.88 -26.78 -23.71
CA GLY A 421 1.23 -27.00 -22.31
C GLY A 421 2.72 -26.84 -22.01
N SER A 422 3.60 -27.31 -22.89
CA SER A 422 5.06 -27.20 -22.71
C SER A 422 5.57 -25.77 -22.92
N GLY A 423 5.03 -25.00 -23.86
CA GLY A 423 5.37 -23.58 -24.01
C GLY A 423 5.00 -22.74 -22.78
N LEU A 424 3.82 -22.99 -22.20
CA LEU A 424 3.35 -22.30 -21.00
C LEU A 424 4.16 -22.67 -19.76
N VAL A 425 4.50 -23.96 -19.59
CA VAL A 425 5.34 -24.44 -18.49
C VAL A 425 6.77 -23.94 -18.60
N THR A 426 7.35 -23.93 -19.80
CA THR A 426 8.72 -23.42 -20.00
C THR A 426 8.81 -21.92 -19.70
N ALA A 427 7.79 -21.14 -20.09
CA ALA A 427 7.68 -19.73 -19.74
C ALA A 427 7.47 -19.49 -18.23
N LEU A 428 6.65 -20.31 -17.56
CA LEU A 428 6.45 -20.25 -16.12
C LEU A 428 7.69 -20.66 -15.31
N VAL A 429 8.44 -21.68 -15.77
CA VAL A 429 9.68 -22.15 -15.14
C VAL A 429 10.80 -21.12 -15.28
N ALA A 430 10.92 -20.50 -16.46
CA ALA A 430 11.87 -19.40 -16.68
C ALA A 430 11.56 -18.15 -15.84
N ALA A 431 10.28 -17.89 -15.54
CA ALA A 431 9.83 -16.72 -14.79
C ALA A 431 9.78 -16.91 -13.26
N SER A 432 9.70 -18.14 -12.75
CA SER A 432 9.43 -18.42 -11.32
C SER A 432 10.63 -18.93 -10.51
N GLY A 433 11.69 -19.44 -11.15
CA GLY A 433 12.88 -19.95 -10.46
C GLY A 433 12.64 -21.18 -9.56
N ILE A 434 11.49 -21.85 -9.70
CA ILE A 434 11.07 -23.01 -8.90
C ILE A 434 11.80 -24.28 -9.37
N ASP A 435 12.09 -25.16 -8.41
CA ASP A 435 12.73 -26.46 -8.62
C ASP A 435 11.98 -27.33 -9.66
N THR A 436 12.71 -27.77 -10.67
CA THR A 436 12.18 -28.36 -11.92
C THR A 436 11.56 -29.75 -11.72
N GLU A 437 12.01 -30.52 -10.72
CA GLU A 437 11.51 -31.89 -10.50
C GLU A 437 10.08 -31.94 -9.96
N ALA A 438 9.70 -31.05 -9.04
CA ALA A 438 8.37 -31.07 -8.41
C ALA A 438 7.25 -30.70 -9.41
N LEU A 439 7.54 -29.77 -10.32
CA LEU A 439 6.63 -29.34 -11.39
C LEU A 439 6.51 -30.39 -12.50
N LEU A 440 7.60 -31.09 -12.85
CA LEU A 440 7.57 -32.20 -13.81
C LEU A 440 6.78 -33.41 -13.27
N ILE A 441 6.88 -33.71 -11.98
CA ILE A 441 6.11 -34.78 -11.32
C ILE A 441 4.62 -34.42 -11.27
N ALA A 442 4.28 -33.18 -10.90
CA ALA A 442 2.89 -32.71 -10.91
C ALA A 442 2.31 -32.72 -12.34
N TRP A 443 3.06 -32.23 -13.33
CA TRP A 443 2.63 -32.23 -14.73
C TRP A 443 2.47 -33.64 -15.32
N GLY A 444 3.42 -34.55 -15.03
CA GLY A 444 3.31 -35.96 -15.40
C GLY A 444 2.06 -36.63 -14.82
N ALA A 445 1.66 -36.26 -13.61
CA ALA A 445 0.41 -36.74 -13.01
C ALA A 445 -0.84 -36.20 -13.73
N TRP A 446 -0.84 -34.93 -14.18
CA TRP A 446 -1.97 -34.33 -14.90
C TRP A 446 -2.11 -34.82 -16.35
N VAL A 447 -1.00 -34.99 -17.06
CA VAL A 447 -0.97 -35.50 -18.46
C VAL A 447 -1.40 -36.97 -18.53
N VAL A 448 -1.22 -37.74 -17.46
CA VAL A 448 -1.68 -39.15 -17.38
C VAL A 448 -3.09 -39.25 -16.81
N ALA A 449 -3.46 -38.41 -15.84
CA ALA A 449 -4.78 -38.46 -15.19
C ALA A 449 -5.92 -38.03 -16.10
N ILE A 450 -5.74 -37.01 -16.95
CA ILE A 450 -6.80 -36.50 -17.84
C ILE A 450 -7.22 -37.54 -18.90
N PRO A 451 -6.30 -38.22 -19.62
CA PRO A 451 -6.67 -39.30 -20.53
C PRO A 451 -7.35 -40.47 -19.83
N LEU A 452 -6.91 -40.83 -18.62
CA LEU A 452 -7.49 -41.93 -17.83
C LEU A 452 -8.90 -41.60 -17.32
N LEU A 453 -9.16 -40.35 -16.90
CA LEU A 453 -10.50 -39.86 -16.53
C LEU A 453 -11.46 -39.81 -17.74
N VAL A 454 -10.96 -39.44 -18.91
CA VAL A 454 -11.72 -39.44 -20.18
C VAL A 454 -11.99 -40.87 -20.69
N LEU A 455 -11.08 -41.82 -20.42
CA LEU A 455 -11.29 -43.24 -20.71
C LEU A 455 -12.25 -43.91 -19.71
N ALA A 456 -12.20 -43.54 -18.43
CA ALA A 456 -13.09 -44.04 -17.38
C ALA A 456 -14.53 -43.53 -17.52
N THR A 457 -14.75 -42.36 -18.10
CA THR A 457 -16.09 -41.81 -18.37
C THR A 457 -16.73 -42.35 -19.66
N ARG A 458 -15.95 -43.02 -20.53
CA ARG A 458 -16.44 -43.66 -21.77
C ARG A 458 -16.75 -45.14 -21.64
N ARG A 459 -16.34 -45.79 -20.55
CA ARG A 459 -16.79 -47.14 -20.17
C ARG A 459 -17.60 -46.96 -18.88
N GLY A 460 -18.92 -46.93 -19.00
CA GLY A 460 -19.86 -46.57 -17.93
C GLY A 460 -19.55 -47.11 -16.54
#